data_AF-A0A7X7S6N5-F1
#
_entry.id   AF-A0A7X7S6N5-F1
#
_cell.length_a   1.000
_cell.length_b   1.000
_cell.length_c   1.000
_cell.angle_alpha   90.00
_cell.angle_beta   90.00
_cell.angle_gamma   90.00
#
_symmetry.space_group_name_H-M   'P 1'
#
loop_
_entity.id
_entity.type
_entity.pdbx_description
1 polymer ?
#
loop_
_entity_poly.entity_id
_entity_poly.type
_entity_poly.pdbx_seq_one_letter_code
_entity_poly.pdbx_strand_id
1 'polypeptide(L)'
;MRTVNRTARIGLVAAILSACFWTAKAVAIGWAGGLGLSPAEGPLFLLGAVSHLAAVACLLLLWTRPTTPTSRKLVALAALPVVVLGAALTRTLVWLVEPDNPGWPWAEANLWFLALLVLVLSLASRRVRTPGAAEHAGWRDAERLSASGGAMRGD
;
A
#
# COMPACT_ATOMS: atom_id res chain seq x y z
N MET A 1 6.04 10.17 -17.14
CA MET A 1 4.75 9.57 -16.73
C MET A 1 4.70 8.03 -16.72
N ARG A 2 5.18 7.29 -17.74
CA ARG A 2 5.07 5.80 -17.78
C ARG A 2 5.67 5.06 -16.57
N THR A 3 6.82 5.49 -16.07
CA THR A 3 7.48 4.88 -14.90
C THR A 3 6.71 5.10 -13.60
N VAL A 4 5.97 6.22 -13.49
CA VAL A 4 5.12 6.55 -12.34
C VAL A 4 4.00 5.54 -12.17
N ASN A 5 3.34 5.21 -13.28
CA ASN A 5 2.27 4.23 -13.30
C ASN A 5 2.77 2.81 -12.99
N ARG A 6 3.97 2.44 -13.43
CA ARG A 6 4.58 1.13 -13.11
C ARG A 6 4.89 1.00 -11.62
N THR A 7 5.57 1.97 -11.00
CA THR A 7 5.89 1.93 -9.55
C THR A 7 4.63 1.86 -8.69
N ALA A 8 3.60 2.65 -9.02
CA ALA A 8 2.34 2.63 -8.29
C ALA A 8 1.60 1.29 -8.42
N ARG A 9 1.62 0.67 -9.60
CA ARG A 9 1.02 -0.65 -9.84
C ARG A 9 1.76 -1.74 -9.08
N ILE A 10 3.10 -1.75 -9.13
CA ILE A 10 3.93 -2.72 -8.40
C ILE A 10 3.71 -2.58 -6.90
N GLY A 11 3.73 -1.34 -6.38
CA GLY A 11 3.48 -1.08 -4.96
C GLY A 11 2.11 -1.56 -4.49
N LEU A 12 1.07 -1.35 -5.29
CA LEU A 12 -0.27 -1.83 -4.97
C LEU A 12 -0.35 -3.37 -4.97
N VAL A 13 0.20 -4.03 -5.98
CA VAL A 13 0.21 -5.51 -6.03
C VAL A 13 0.97 -6.07 -4.83
N ALA A 14 2.12 -5.48 -4.50
CA ALA A 14 2.90 -5.88 -3.34
C ALA A 14 2.14 -5.67 -2.01
N ALA A 15 1.37 -4.58 -1.89
CA ALA A 15 0.52 -4.34 -0.72
C ALA A 15 -0.60 -5.38 -0.59
N ILE A 16 -1.24 -5.74 -1.71
CA ILE A 16 -2.27 -6.79 -1.75
C ILE A 16 -1.66 -8.14 -1.37
N LEU A 17 -0.52 -8.52 -1.94
CA LEU A 17 0.16 -9.77 -1.62
C LEU A 17 0.57 -9.84 -0.16
N SER A 18 1.07 -8.74 0.42
CA SER A 18 1.38 -8.64 1.85
C SER A 18 0.16 -8.96 2.72
N ALA A 19 -0.98 -8.32 2.43
CA ALA A 19 -2.23 -8.59 3.14
C ALA A 19 -2.66 -10.05 2.97
N CYS A 20 -2.67 -10.59 1.75
CA CYS A 20 -3.06 -11.96 1.48
C CYS A 20 -2.19 -12.99 2.21
N PHE A 21 -0.86 -12.82 2.23
CA PHE A 21 0.04 -13.76 2.90
C PHE A 21 -0.13 -13.73 4.42
N TRP A 22 -0.30 -12.55 5.03
CA TRP A 22 -0.53 -12.48 6.48
C TRP A 22 -1.94 -12.94 6.88
N THR A 23 -2.96 -12.76 6.03
CA THR A 23 -4.27 -13.41 6.25
C THR A 23 -4.15 -14.92 6.14
N ALA A 24 -3.46 -15.45 5.11
CA ALA A 24 -3.24 -16.88 4.96
C ALA A 24 -2.45 -17.46 6.15
N LYS A 25 -1.47 -16.73 6.67
CA LYS A 25 -0.72 -17.07 7.88
C LYS A 25 -1.65 -17.20 9.09
N ALA A 26 -2.49 -16.20 9.33
CA ALA A 26 -3.44 -16.20 10.46
C ALA A 26 -4.43 -17.37 10.37
N VAL A 27 -4.92 -17.69 9.16
CA VAL A 27 -5.77 -18.87 8.93
C VAL A 27 -4.99 -20.16 9.24
N ALA A 28 -3.74 -20.27 8.80
CA ALA A 28 -2.90 -21.44 9.06
C ALA A 28 -2.60 -21.64 10.55
N ILE A 29 -2.37 -20.54 11.30
CA ILE A 29 -2.22 -20.56 12.76
C ILE A 29 -3.53 -21.02 13.42
N GLY A 30 -4.66 -20.44 13.03
CA GLY A 30 -5.97 -20.79 13.58
C GLY A 30 -6.35 -22.25 13.35
N TRP A 31 -6.09 -22.77 12.16
CA TRP A 31 -6.29 -24.20 11.84
C TRP A 31 -5.35 -25.13 12.59
N ALA A 32 -4.12 -24.71 12.86
CA ALA A 32 -3.16 -25.49 13.64
C ALA A 32 -3.42 -25.43 15.15
N GLY A 33 -4.39 -24.62 15.60
CA GLY A 33 -4.77 -24.49 17.00
C GLY A 33 -3.95 -23.48 17.81
N GLY A 34 -3.10 -22.67 17.16
CA GLY A 34 -2.29 -21.67 17.86
C GLY A 34 -0.91 -21.41 17.23
N LEU A 35 -0.19 -20.43 17.80
CA LEU A 35 1.14 -20.00 17.32
C LEU A 35 2.17 -21.11 17.41
N GLY A 36 3.07 -21.17 16.43
CA GLY A 36 4.17 -22.12 16.36
C GLY A 36 3.75 -23.53 15.97
N LEU A 37 2.46 -23.79 15.78
CA LEU A 37 1.93 -25.12 15.47
C LEU A 37 1.80 -25.38 13.97
N SER A 38 1.86 -24.33 13.14
CA SER A 38 1.76 -24.45 11.68
C SER A 38 3.15 -24.37 11.02
N PRO A 39 3.58 -25.37 10.24
CA PRO A 39 4.82 -25.29 9.47
C PRO A 39 4.77 -24.21 8.38
N ALA A 40 3.57 -23.76 8.01
CA ALA A 40 3.37 -22.69 7.04
C ALA A 40 3.54 -21.28 7.64
N GLU A 41 3.57 -21.14 8.98
CA GLU A 41 3.62 -19.86 9.67
C GLU A 41 4.82 -18.99 9.25
N GLY A 42 6.03 -19.56 9.36
CA GLY A 42 7.28 -18.88 9.01
C GLY A 42 7.36 -18.49 7.52
N PRO A 43 7.11 -19.41 6.58
CA PRO A 43 7.10 -19.11 5.14
C PRO A 43 6.11 -18.00 4.77
N LEU A 44 4.87 -18.06 5.28
CA LEU A 44 3.84 -17.05 4.98
C LEU A 44 4.17 -15.70 5.63
N PHE A 45 4.74 -15.70 6.83
CA PHE A 45 5.26 -14.48 7.46
C PHE A 45 6.31 -13.81 6.57
N LEU A 46 7.30 -14.58 6.08
CA LEU A 46 8.40 -14.06 5.27
C LEU A 46 7.89 -13.51 3.93
N LEU A 47 7.01 -14.23 3.24
CA LEU A 47 6.42 -13.79 1.97
C LEU A 47 5.61 -12.50 2.15
N GLY A 48 4.83 -12.42 3.24
CA GLY A 48 4.11 -11.21 3.60
C GLY A 48 5.03 -10.03 3.90
N ALA A 49 6.12 -10.26 4.64
CA ALA A 49 7.10 -9.23 4.99
C ALA A 49 7.86 -8.69 3.77
N VAL A 50 8.34 -9.56 2.88
CA VAL A 50 9.03 -9.15 1.65
C VAL A 50 8.11 -8.32 0.75
N SER A 51 6.86 -8.77 0.61
CA SER A 51 5.83 -8.05 -0.16
C SER A 51 5.53 -6.69 0.48
N HIS A 52 5.47 -6.62 1.81
CA HIS A 52 5.24 -5.39 2.56
C HIS A 52 6.34 -4.35 2.33
N LEU A 53 7.61 -4.78 2.48
CA LEU A 53 8.77 -3.90 2.26
C LEU A 53 8.81 -3.36 0.83
N ALA A 54 8.50 -4.20 -0.16
CA ALA A 54 8.40 -3.78 -1.56
C ALA A 54 7.29 -2.73 -1.77
N ALA A 55 6.14 -2.88 -1.11
CA ALA A 55 5.04 -1.92 -1.16
C ALA A 55 5.43 -0.57 -0.54
N VAL A 56 6.02 -0.58 0.65
CA VAL A 56 6.50 0.62 1.35
C VAL A 56 7.56 1.33 0.51
N ALA A 57 8.54 0.61 -0.02
CA ALA A 57 9.57 1.19 -0.88
C ALA A 57 8.96 1.87 -2.13
N CYS A 58 7.98 1.22 -2.77
CA CYS A 58 7.27 1.80 -3.91
C CYS A 58 6.49 3.07 -3.53
N LEU A 59 5.81 3.09 -2.39
CA LEU A 59 5.10 4.26 -1.86
C LEU A 59 6.05 5.44 -1.59
N LEU A 60 7.17 5.17 -0.96
CA LEU A 60 8.17 6.18 -0.66
C LEU A 60 8.83 6.75 -1.91
N LEU A 61 9.17 5.90 -2.88
CA LEU A 61 9.64 6.32 -4.20
C LEU A 61 8.57 7.10 -4.96
N LEU A 62 7.29 6.83 -4.69
CA LEU A 62 6.18 7.56 -5.29
C LEU A 62 6.12 8.99 -4.73
N TRP A 63 6.26 9.16 -3.42
CA TRP A 63 6.12 10.43 -2.71
C TRP A 63 7.35 11.36 -2.80
N THR A 64 8.55 10.82 -2.97
CA THR A 64 9.83 11.60 -2.95
C THR A 64 10.33 12.05 -4.33
N ARG A 65 9.43 12.21 -5.30
CA ARG A 65 9.85 12.33 -6.71
C ARG A 65 10.61 13.60 -7.14
N PRO A 66 10.50 14.78 -6.50
CA PRO A 66 11.34 15.91 -6.91
C PRO A 66 12.66 16.01 -6.14
N THR A 67 12.99 15.07 -5.25
CA THR A 67 14.18 15.21 -4.39
C THR A 67 15.37 14.38 -4.92
N THR A 68 16.57 14.95 -4.76
CA THR A 68 17.87 14.47 -5.26
C THR A 68 18.15 12.97 -4.96
N PRO A 69 19.02 12.27 -5.71
CA PRO A 69 19.29 10.83 -5.50
C PRO A 69 19.67 10.46 -4.05
N THR A 70 20.31 11.38 -3.32
CA THR A 70 20.63 11.24 -1.89
C THR A 70 19.37 11.15 -1.01
N SER A 71 18.36 11.98 -1.28
CA SER A 71 17.08 11.95 -0.54
C SER A 71 16.34 10.62 -0.71
N ARG A 72 16.43 9.98 -1.88
CA ARG A 72 15.79 8.68 -2.13
C ARG A 72 16.40 7.57 -1.26
N LYS A 73 17.73 7.59 -1.08
CA LYS A 73 18.43 6.65 -0.21
C LYS A 73 18.06 6.88 1.26
N LEU A 74 18.02 8.13 1.69
CA LEU A 74 17.63 8.50 3.06
C LEU A 74 16.18 8.10 3.36
N VAL A 75 15.28 8.23 2.38
CA VAL A 75 13.88 7.83 2.55
C VAL A 75 13.74 6.31 2.59
N ALA A 76 14.48 5.57 1.76
CA ALA A 76 14.54 4.11 1.85
C ALA A 76 15.06 3.63 3.21
N LEU A 77 16.06 4.33 3.78
CA LEU A 77 16.56 4.10 5.14
C LEU A 77 15.51 4.47 6.21
N ALA A 78 14.76 5.55 6.03
CA ALA A 78 13.70 5.98 6.94
C ALA A 78 12.43 5.10 6.89
N ALA A 79 12.27 4.25 5.87
CA ALA A 79 11.20 3.26 5.80
C ALA A 79 11.26 2.27 6.97
N LEU A 80 12.49 1.88 7.35
CA LEU A 80 12.76 0.90 8.37
C LEU A 80 12.26 1.35 9.76
N PRO A 81 12.59 2.56 10.27
CA PRO A 81 12.04 3.04 11.53
C PRO A 81 10.52 3.24 11.48
N VAL A 82 9.90 3.57 10.35
CA VAL A 82 8.42 3.68 10.27
C VAL A 82 7.74 2.33 10.47
N VAL A 83 8.29 1.25 9.89
CA VAL A 83 7.81 -0.12 10.10
C VAL A 83 8.00 -0.54 11.55
N VAL A 84 9.17 -0.24 12.14
CA VAL A 84 9.48 -0.54 13.55
C VAL A 84 8.56 0.24 14.50
N LEU A 85 8.34 1.53 14.26
CA LEU A 85 7.47 2.37 15.07
C LEU A 85 6.00 1.96 14.93
N GLY A 86 5.54 1.59 13.73
CA GLY A 86 4.19 1.07 13.52
C GLY A 86 3.97 -0.26 14.24
N ALA A 87 4.95 -1.17 14.20
CA ALA A 87 4.90 -2.42 14.95
C ALA A 87 4.90 -2.19 16.47
N ALA A 88 5.72 -1.25 16.95
CA ALA A 88 5.77 -0.87 18.36
C ALA A 88 4.46 -0.23 18.83
N LEU A 89 3.91 0.73 18.08
CA LEU A 89 2.64 1.38 18.38
C LEU A 89 1.50 0.36 18.47
N THR A 90 1.42 -0.56 17.51
CA THR A 90 0.33 -1.54 17.50
C THR A 90 0.48 -2.54 18.66
N ARG A 91 1.72 -2.93 19.00
CA ARG A 91 1.99 -3.71 20.22
C ARG A 91 1.54 -2.98 21.49
N THR A 92 1.78 -1.67 21.59
CA THR A 92 1.31 -0.86 22.72
C THR A 92 -0.22 -0.80 22.77
N LEU A 93 -0.89 -0.61 21.63
CA LEU A 93 -2.35 -0.60 21.57
C LEU A 93 -2.97 -1.94 21.96
N VAL A 94 -2.38 -3.05 21.51
CA VAL A 94 -2.82 -4.41 21.88
C VAL A 94 -2.67 -4.62 23.39
N TRP A 95 -1.55 -4.21 23.97
CA TRP A 95 -1.30 -4.33 25.41
C TRP A 95 -2.28 -3.51 26.26
N LEU A 96 -2.79 -2.39 25.73
CA LEU A 96 -3.80 -1.57 26.41
C LEU A 96 -5.21 -2.19 26.41
N VAL A 97 -5.52 -3.05 25.43
CA VAL A 97 -6.85 -3.67 25.28
C VAL A 97 -6.91 -5.03 25.99
N GLU A 98 -5.85 -5.81 25.93
CA GLU A 98 -5.76 -7.13 26.55
C GLU A 98 -4.42 -7.27 27.31
N PRO A 99 -4.34 -6.80 28.56
CA PRO A 99 -3.08 -6.65 29.30
C PRO A 99 -2.49 -7.97 29.82
N ASP A 100 -3.32 -9.00 30.07
CA ASP A 100 -2.92 -10.14 30.90
C ASP A 100 -2.53 -11.41 30.11
N ASN A 101 -3.03 -11.60 28.88
CA ASN A 101 -2.61 -12.67 27.96
C ASN A 101 -3.18 -12.40 26.55
N PRO A 102 -2.50 -11.60 25.70
CA PRO A 102 -2.93 -11.42 24.33
C PRO A 102 -2.82 -12.77 23.62
N GLY A 103 -3.97 -13.44 23.44
CA GLY A 103 -4.06 -14.65 22.64
C GLY A 103 -3.48 -14.42 21.24
N TRP A 104 -3.13 -15.50 20.54
CA TRP A 104 -2.48 -15.39 19.24
C TRP A 104 -3.14 -14.44 18.20
N PRO A 105 -4.48 -14.24 18.17
CA PRO A 105 -5.07 -13.28 17.23
C PRO A 105 -4.61 -11.84 17.50
N TRP A 106 -4.41 -11.49 18.77
CA TRP A 106 -3.92 -10.18 19.19
C TRP A 106 -2.45 -9.96 18.82
N ALA A 107 -1.62 -11.01 18.87
CA ALA A 107 -0.24 -10.95 18.40
C ALA A 107 -0.15 -10.69 16.89
N GLU A 108 -1.11 -11.18 16.10
CA GLU A 108 -1.18 -10.99 14.65
C GLU A 108 -1.78 -9.63 14.24
N ALA A 109 -2.53 -8.96 15.12
CA ALA A 109 -3.24 -7.71 14.82
C ALA A 109 -2.29 -6.63 14.28
N ASN A 110 -1.08 -6.54 14.83
CA ASN A 110 -0.05 -5.60 14.39
C ASN A 110 0.26 -5.70 12.89
N LEU A 111 0.33 -6.93 12.37
CA LEU A 111 0.63 -7.18 10.96
C LEU A 111 -0.54 -6.76 10.06
N TRP A 112 -1.77 -7.01 10.51
CA TRP A 112 -2.98 -6.64 9.77
C TRP A 112 -3.12 -5.13 9.66
N PHE A 113 -2.92 -4.40 10.77
CA PHE A 113 -2.93 -2.94 10.77
C PHE A 113 -1.89 -2.35 9.82
N LEU A 114 -0.66 -2.86 9.86
CA LEU A 114 0.40 -2.41 8.95
C LEU A 114 0.04 -2.67 7.49
N ALA A 115 -0.41 -3.89 7.14
CA ALA A 115 -0.81 -4.24 5.78
C ALA A 115 -1.95 -3.37 5.26
N LEU A 116 -2.99 -3.17 6.07
CA LEU A 116 -4.13 -2.32 5.72
C LEU A 116 -3.72 -0.87 5.53
N LEU A 117 -2.87 -0.32 6.41
CA LEU A 117 -2.35 1.03 6.29
C LEU A 117 -1.62 1.23 4.96
N VAL A 118 -0.69 0.33 4.63
CA VAL A 118 0.09 0.40 3.38
C VAL A 118 -0.80 0.22 2.15
N LEU A 119 -1.81 -0.65 2.22
CA LEU A 119 -2.79 -0.84 1.15
C LEU A 119 -3.63 0.41 0.91
N VAL A 120 -4.16 1.03 1.97
CA VAL A 120 -4.95 2.26 1.90
C VAL A 120 -4.11 3.40 1.33
N LEU A 121 -2.87 3.58 1.81
CA LEU A 121 -1.96 4.61 1.30
C LEU A 121 -1.63 4.39 -0.18
N SER A 122 -1.48 3.14 -0.61
CA SER A 122 -1.26 2.77 -2.02
C SER A 122 -2.46 3.13 -2.90
N LEU A 123 -3.67 2.84 -2.43
CA LEU A 123 -4.91 3.19 -3.12
C LEU A 123 -5.13 4.70 -3.20
N ALA A 124 -4.97 5.41 -2.08
CA ALA A 124 -5.09 6.87 -2.00
C ALA A 124 -4.11 7.56 -2.95
N SER A 125 -2.86 7.09 -2.99
CA SER A 125 -1.82 7.64 -3.86
C SER A 125 -2.10 7.44 -5.36
N ARG A 126 -2.92 6.47 -5.74
CA ARG A 126 -3.41 6.33 -7.13
C ARG A 126 -4.49 7.36 -7.44
N ARG A 127 -5.48 7.52 -6.54
CA ARG A 127 -6.62 8.44 -6.72
C ARG A 127 -6.18 9.88 -6.92
N VAL A 128 -5.23 10.36 -6.13
CA VAL A 128 -4.70 11.74 -6.20
C VAL A 128 -3.95 12.03 -7.52
N ARG A 129 -3.49 11.01 -8.25
CA ARG A 129 -2.74 11.17 -9.52
C ARG A 129 -3.58 10.94 -10.78
N THR A 130 -4.82 10.51 -10.63
CA THR A 130 -5.82 10.39 -11.70
C THR A 130 -6.80 11.58 -11.90
N PRO A 131 -6.53 12.85 -11.55
CA PRO A 131 -7.41 13.96 -11.95
C PRO A 131 -7.52 14.18 -13.47
N GLY A 132 -6.44 13.93 -14.23
CA GLY A 132 -6.34 14.32 -15.64
C GLY A 132 -7.21 13.54 -16.64
N ALA A 133 -7.85 12.43 -16.25
CA ALA A 133 -8.73 11.68 -17.16
C ALA A 133 -10.09 12.39 -17.36
N ALA A 134 -10.61 13.04 -16.32
CA ALA A 134 -11.83 13.85 -16.43
C ALA A 134 -11.55 15.18 -17.16
N GLU A 135 -10.38 15.77 -16.94
CA GLU A 135 -9.95 17.02 -17.57
C GLU A 135 -9.65 16.85 -19.08
N HIS A 136 -9.06 15.72 -19.49
CA HIS A 136 -8.84 15.39 -20.90
C HIS A 136 -10.10 14.94 -21.66
N ALA A 137 -11.10 14.39 -20.96
CA ALA A 137 -12.41 14.14 -21.57
C ALA A 137 -13.13 15.45 -21.89
N GLY A 138 -13.14 16.39 -20.93
CA GLY A 138 -13.71 17.73 -21.12
C GLY A 138 -13.05 18.53 -22.25
N TRP A 139 -11.72 18.44 -22.41
CA TRP A 139 -11.01 19.09 -23.52
C TRP A 139 -11.43 18.54 -24.90
N ARG A 140 -11.55 17.22 -25.04
CA ARG A 140 -11.96 16.59 -26.31
C ARG A 140 -13.42 16.88 -26.66
N ASP A 141 -14.28 16.99 -25.66
CA ASP A 141 -15.67 17.37 -25.86
C ASP A 141 -15.78 18.86 -26.25
N ALA A 142 -14.95 19.72 -25.66
CA ALA A 142 -14.84 21.13 -26.06
C ALA A 142 -14.31 21.31 -27.50
N GLU A 143 -13.31 20.52 -27.92
CA GLU A 143 -12.82 20.49 -29.31
C GLU A 143 -13.88 19.99 -30.30
N ARG A 144 -14.67 18.97 -29.94
CA ARG A 144 -15.77 18.50 -30.80
C ARG A 144 -16.87 19.55 -30.95
N LEU A 145 -17.21 20.24 -29.87
CA LEU A 145 -18.22 21.30 -29.88
C LEU A 145 -17.76 22.51 -30.70
N SER A 146 -16.50 22.93 -30.59
CA SER A 146 -15.95 24.03 -31.40
C SER A 146 -15.88 23.67 -32.89
N ALA A 147 -15.50 22.44 -33.22
CA ALA A 147 -15.48 21.94 -34.60
C ALA A 147 -16.90 21.86 -35.21
N SER A 148 -17.92 21.50 -34.41
CA SER A 148 -19.31 21.47 -34.86
C SER A 148 -19.96 22.85 -34.99
N GLY A 149 -19.54 23.84 -34.18
CA GLY A 149 -20.05 25.21 -34.22
C GLY A 149 -19.48 26.06 -35.37
N GLY A 150 -18.30 25.72 -35.89
CA GLY A 150 -17.69 26.40 -37.04
C GLY A 150 -18.36 26.09 -38.38
N ALA A 151 -19.14 25.02 -38.48
CA ALA A 151 -19.83 24.61 -39.70
C ALA A 151 -21.15 25.37 -39.97
N MET A 152 -21.61 26.23 -39.06
CA MET A 152 -22.88 26.98 -39.15
C MET A 152 -22.69 28.49 -39.36
N ARG A 153 -21.47 28.95 -39.67
CA ARG A 153 -21.19 30.35 -40.06
C ARG A 153 -20.55 30.39 -41.44
N GLY A 154 -21.38 30.13 -42.43
CA GLY A 154 -21.02 30.27 -43.83
C GLY A 154 -22.30 30.19 -44.64
N ASP A 155 -23.07 31.28 -44.59
CA ASP A 155 -24.02 31.74 -45.60
C ASP A 155 -24.27 33.24 -45.37
#